data_AF-X0YIZ9-F1
#
_entry.id   AF-X0YIZ9-F1
#
_cell.length_a   1.000
_cell.length_b   1.000
_cell.length_c   1.000
_cell.angle_alpha   90.00
_cell.angle_beta   90.00
_cell.angle_gamma   90.00
#
_symmetry.space_group_name_H-M   'P 1'
#
loop_
_entity.id
_entity.type
_entity.pdbx_description
1 polymer ?
#
loop_
_entity_poly.entity_id
_entity_poly.type
_entity_poly.pdbx_seq_one_letter_code
_entity_poly.pdbx_strand_id
1 'polypeptide(L)'
;MDLAHEVNRYLDEKAPWFQIKEDRLAAATTLYVGLRVIDSLKALFYPFLPFSSQKLHGYLGYSGDLMGKQYQEEEPEDSRKHLVLRYDGSDSEAKWEPSRLEPGQALSKPAPLFKKLDESVVADEVARMERMAS
;
A
#
# COMPACT_ATOMS: atom_id res chain seq x y z
N MET A 1 8.76 0.78 10.87
CA MET A 1 7.64 1.73 11.03
C MET A 1 8.11 3.17 11.28
N ASP A 2 9.38 3.38 11.66
CA ASP A 2 9.91 4.69 12.06
C ASP A 2 9.71 5.80 11.04
N LEU A 3 9.87 5.52 9.75
CA LEU A 3 9.64 6.50 8.68
C LEU A 3 8.18 7.01 8.66
N ALA A 4 7.20 6.15 8.94
CA ALA A 4 5.80 6.57 9.01
C ALA A 4 5.53 7.45 10.24
N HIS A 5 6.15 7.12 11.38
CA HIS A 5 6.09 7.98 12.57
C HIS A 5 6.73 9.34 12.32
N GLU A 6 7.84 9.39 11.60
CA GLU A 6 8.53 10.64 11.29
C GLU A 6 7.70 11.56 10.39
N VAL A 7 6.99 11.00 9.41
CA VAL A 7 6.04 11.78 8.59
C VAL A 7 4.92 12.36 9.43
N ASN A 8 4.36 11.58 10.36
CA ASN A 8 3.32 12.08 11.25
C ASN A 8 3.85 13.23 12.12
N ARG A 9 5.03 13.08 12.72
CA ARG A 9 5.69 14.15 13.49
C ARG A 9 5.89 15.41 12.64
N TYR A 10 6.39 15.26 11.42
CA TYR A 10 6.57 16.38 10.49
C TYR A 10 5.25 17.10 10.17
N LEU A 11 4.16 16.36 9.93
CA LEU A 11 2.85 16.93 9.65
C LEU A 11 2.27 17.64 10.88
N ASP A 12 2.45 17.08 12.08
CA ASP A 12 2.01 17.68 13.34
C ASP A 12 2.77 18.97 13.66
N GLU A 13 4.09 18.98 13.46
CA GLU A 13 4.94 20.16 13.68
C GLU A 13 4.65 21.28 12.68
N LYS A 14 4.38 20.95 11.41
CA LYS A 14 4.05 21.95 10.38
C LYS A 14 2.58 22.38 10.39
N ALA A 15 1.70 21.53 10.91
CA ALA A 15 0.26 21.74 11.01
C ALA A 15 -0.37 22.38 9.75
N PRO A 16 -0.29 21.74 8.56
CA PRO A 16 -0.68 22.35 7.29
C PRO A 16 -2.15 22.81 7.23
N TRP A 17 -3.03 22.21 8.04
CA TRP A 17 -4.44 22.60 8.17
C TRP A 17 -4.65 23.97 8.85
N PHE A 18 -3.68 24.44 9.63
CA PHE A 18 -3.64 25.81 10.11
C PHE A 18 -2.84 26.70 9.16
N GLN A 19 -1.67 26.22 8.72
CA GLN A 19 -0.76 26.95 7.83
C GLN A 19 -1.43 27.44 6.54
N ILE A 20 -2.35 26.66 5.96
CA ILE A 20 -3.07 27.01 4.72
C ILE A 20 -3.84 28.34 4.80
N LYS A 21 -4.19 28.79 6.02
CA LYS A 21 -4.91 30.06 6.24
C LYS A 21 -3.99 31.28 6.13
N GLU A 22 -2.69 31.09 6.31
CA GLU A 22 -1.67 32.15 6.35
C GLU A 22 -0.77 32.10 5.11
N ASP A 23 -0.23 30.93 4.79
CA ASP A 23 0.64 30.68 3.65
C ASP A 23 0.25 29.37 2.94
N ARG A 24 -0.46 29.52 1.82
CA ARG A 24 -0.91 28.39 1.00
C ARG A 24 0.24 27.66 0.32
N LEU A 25 1.32 28.35 -0.06
CA LEU A 25 2.44 27.74 -0.76
C LEU A 25 3.26 26.87 0.19
N ALA A 26 3.47 27.37 1.41
CA ALA A 26 4.16 26.61 2.44
C ALA A 26 3.34 25.40 2.91
N ALA A 27 2.02 25.52 3.05
CA ALA A 27 1.14 24.38 3.31
C ALA A 27 1.17 23.33 2.17
N ALA A 28 1.19 23.79 0.91
CA ALA A 28 1.32 22.91 -0.25
C ALA A 28 2.65 22.15 -0.25
N THR A 29 3.74 22.82 0.13
CA THR A 29 5.07 22.20 0.28
C THR A 29 5.06 21.10 1.34
N THR A 30 4.51 21.39 2.52
CA THR A 30 4.37 20.42 3.61
C THR A 30 3.58 19.17 3.16
N LEU A 31 2.44 19.37 2.50
CA LEU A 31 1.62 18.26 2.01
C LEU A 31 2.33 17.44 0.93
N TYR A 32 3.02 18.11 0.00
CA TYR A 32 3.78 17.43 -1.06
C TYR A 32 4.91 16.57 -0.48
N VAL A 33 5.66 17.08 0.51
CA VAL A 33 6.69 16.31 1.21
C VAL A 33 6.08 15.06 1.87
N GLY A 34 4.95 15.22 2.57
CA GLY A 34 4.23 14.08 3.16
C GLY A 34 3.83 13.02 2.12
N LEU A 35 3.24 13.46 1.00
CA LEU A 35 2.81 12.57 -0.10
C LEU A 35 3.98 11.81 -0.73
N ARG A 36 5.13 12.47 -0.92
CA ARG A 36 6.36 11.85 -1.43
C ARG A 36 6.83 10.71 -0.53
N VAL A 37 6.79 10.91 0.79
CA VAL A 37 7.17 9.84 1.73
C VAL A 37 6.12 8.72 1.75
N ILE A 38 4.83 9.05 1.69
CA ILE A 38 3.74 8.06 1.58
C ILE A 38 3.92 7.18 0.34
N ASP A 39 4.27 7.76 -0.81
CA ASP A 39 4.55 7.03 -2.04
C ASP A 39 5.79 6.13 -1.93
N SER A 40 6.82 6.54 -1.19
CA SER A 40 7.94 5.65 -0.85
C SER A 40 7.55 4.55 0.14
N LEU A 41 6.72 4.83 1.15
CA LEU A 41 6.21 3.83 2.10
C LEU A 41 5.40 2.75 1.39
N LYS A 42 4.61 3.11 0.38
CA LYS A 42 3.90 2.16 -0.51
C LYS A 42 4.86 1.11 -1.08
N ALA A 43 6.00 1.53 -1.62
CA ALA A 43 7.02 0.64 -2.18
C ALA A 43 7.70 -0.23 -1.09
N LEU A 44 8.04 0.37 0.06
CA LEU A 44 8.66 -0.34 1.19
C LEU A 44 7.74 -1.40 1.80
N PHE A 45 6.43 -1.12 1.86
CA PHE A 45 5.44 -2.03 2.45
C PHE A 45 4.87 -3.05 1.46
N TYR A 46 5.07 -2.85 0.15
CA TYR A 46 4.51 -3.74 -0.88
C TYR A 46 4.79 -5.25 -0.63
N PRO A 47 5.99 -5.69 -0.23
CA PRO A 47 6.25 -7.11 0.07
C PRO A 47 5.46 -7.69 1.24
N PHE A 48 4.95 -6.84 2.14
CA PHE A 48 4.26 -7.24 3.37
C PHE A 48 2.76 -6.97 3.32
N LEU A 49 2.35 -5.92 2.62
CA LEU A 49 0.99 -5.40 2.54
C LEU A 49 0.58 -5.14 1.08
N PRO A 50 0.69 -6.13 0.18
CA PRO A 50 0.55 -5.91 -1.27
C PRO A 50 -0.78 -5.26 -1.64
N PHE A 51 -1.88 -5.70 -1.02
CA PHE A 51 -3.22 -5.18 -1.30
C PHE A 51 -3.40 -3.72 -0.83
N SER A 52 -2.86 -3.36 0.32
CA SER A 52 -2.95 -1.98 0.82
C SER A 52 -2.02 -1.06 0.05
N SER A 53 -0.83 -1.54 -0.36
CA SER A 53 0.06 -0.81 -1.25
C SER A 53 -0.59 -0.57 -2.61
N GLN A 54 -1.27 -1.56 -3.21
CA GLN A 54 -2.00 -1.37 -4.47
C GLN A 54 -3.15 -0.35 -4.34
N LYS A 55 -3.91 -0.39 -3.24
CA LYS A 55 -4.95 0.63 -2.99
C LYS A 55 -4.36 2.04 -2.87
N LEU A 56 -3.27 2.17 -2.11
CA LEU A 56 -2.56 3.44 -1.95
C LEU A 56 -1.99 3.93 -3.29
N HIS A 57 -1.49 3.03 -4.13
CA HIS A 57 -1.06 3.34 -5.50
C HIS A 57 -2.17 4.02 -6.31
N GLY A 58 -3.38 3.46 -6.29
CA GLY A 58 -4.55 4.06 -6.93
C GLY A 58 -4.96 5.40 -6.30
N TYR A 59 -4.86 5.55 -4.98
CA TYR A 59 -5.14 6.83 -4.29
C TYR A 59 -4.18 7.94 -4.72
N LEU A 60 -2.92 7.60 -4.97
CA LEU A 60 -1.93 8.54 -5.48
C LEU A 60 -2.14 8.88 -6.97
N GLY A 61 -3.13 8.28 -7.65
CA GLY A 61 -3.47 8.58 -9.03
C GLY A 61 -2.72 7.73 -10.07
N TYR A 62 -2.00 6.70 -9.63
CA TYR A 62 -1.38 5.75 -10.55
C TYR A 62 -2.41 4.73 -11.06
N SER A 63 -2.29 4.34 -12.33
CA SER A 63 -3.18 3.37 -12.98
C SER A 63 -2.59 1.96 -13.09
N GLY A 64 -1.32 1.79 -12.75
CA GLY A 64 -0.60 0.54 -12.87
C GLY A 64 -0.95 -0.51 -11.83
N ASP A 65 -0.40 -1.70 -12.05
CA ASP A 65 -0.47 -2.80 -11.10
C ASP A 65 0.91 -3.04 -10.46
N LEU A 66 0.95 -3.10 -9.13
CA LEU A 66 2.15 -3.48 -8.40
C LEU A 66 2.29 -5.01 -8.33
N MET A 67 1.18 -5.75 -8.40
CA MET A 67 1.11 -7.15 -8.00
C MET A 67 1.61 -8.15 -9.03
N GLY A 68 1.44 -7.85 -10.32
CA GLY A 68 1.67 -8.83 -11.37
C GLY A 68 0.63 -9.96 -11.34
N LYS A 69 0.84 -10.99 -12.15
CA LYS A 69 -0.10 -12.10 -12.32
C LYS A 69 0.52 -13.42 -11.86
N GLN A 70 -0.04 -14.00 -10.81
CA GLN A 70 0.20 -15.39 -10.44
C GLN A 70 -0.80 -16.30 -11.17
N TYR A 71 -0.32 -17.40 -11.76
CA TYR A 71 -1.15 -18.37 -12.46
C TYR A 71 -0.60 -19.79 -12.30
N GLN A 72 -1.41 -20.78 -12.69
CA GLN A 72 -1.03 -22.18 -12.70
C GLN A 72 -0.87 -22.66 -14.13
N GLU A 73 0.10 -23.53 -14.37
CA GLU A 73 0.37 -24.14 -15.67
C GLU A 73 0.65 -25.64 -15.49
N GLU A 74 0.21 -26.46 -16.43
CA GLU A 74 0.59 -27.88 -16.47
C GLU A 74 1.90 -28.02 -17.23
N GLU A 75 2.96 -28.46 -16.55
CA GLU A 75 4.23 -28.78 -17.22
C GLU A 75 4.31 -30.31 -17.42
N PRO A 76 4.62 -30.79 -18.64
CA PRO A 76 4.86 -32.20 -18.89
C PRO A 76 6.26 -32.58 -18.40
N GLU A 77 6.34 -33.49 -17.43
CA GLU A 77 7.59 -34.18 -17.06
C GLU A 77 7.50 -35.63 -17.54
N ASP A 78 8.63 -36.26 -17.90
CA ASP A 78 8.78 -37.51 -18.68
C ASP A 78 7.67 -38.57 -18.57
N SER A 79 7.06 -38.75 -17.40
CA SER A 79 5.98 -39.73 -17.16
C SER A 79 4.72 -39.18 -16.48
N ARG A 80 4.66 -37.90 -16.08
CA ARG A 80 3.52 -37.30 -15.36
C ARG A 80 3.39 -35.81 -15.66
N LYS A 81 2.14 -35.33 -15.63
CA LYS A 81 1.86 -33.89 -15.61
C LYS A 81 1.83 -33.40 -14.17
N HIS A 82 2.50 -32.29 -13.89
CA HIS A 82 2.39 -31.61 -12.60
C HIS A 82 1.90 -30.17 -12.76
N LEU A 83 1.13 -29.71 -11.78
CA LEU A 83 0.65 -28.33 -11.74
C LEU A 83 1.76 -27.46 -11.12
N VAL A 84 2.28 -26.52 -11.89
CA VAL A 84 3.28 -25.57 -11.40
C VAL A 84 2.65 -24.20 -11.19
N LEU A 85 3.12 -23.50 -10.15
CA LEU A 85 2.77 -22.11 -9.87
C LEU A 85 3.80 -21.21 -10.55
N ARG A 86 3.32 -20.30 -11.40
CA ARG A 86 4.15 -19.33 -12.13
C ARG A 86 3.73 -17.91 -11.79
N TYR A 87 4.67 -17.00 -12.01
CA TYR A 87 4.50 -15.57 -11.79
C TYR A 87 4.95 -14.81 -13.03
N ASP A 88 4.10 -13.94 -13.53
CA ASP A 88 4.39 -12.97 -14.58
C ASP A 88 4.33 -11.56 -13.99
N GLY A 89 5.49 -10.93 -13.87
CA GLY A 89 5.65 -9.56 -13.41
C GLY A 89 5.95 -8.58 -14.53
N SER A 90 5.78 -8.95 -15.80
CA SER A 90 6.15 -8.11 -16.95
C SER A 90 5.39 -6.77 -16.97
N ASP A 91 4.12 -6.78 -16.56
CA ASP A 91 3.26 -5.59 -16.44
C ASP A 91 3.31 -4.92 -15.06
N SER A 92 4.18 -5.38 -14.15
CA SER A 92 4.28 -4.80 -12.80
C SER A 92 5.03 -3.47 -12.81
N GLU A 93 4.42 -2.45 -12.21
CA GLU A 93 5.04 -1.15 -11.96
C GLU A 93 5.86 -1.12 -10.65
N ALA A 94 5.95 -2.23 -9.93
CA ALA A 94 6.69 -2.30 -8.67
C ALA A 94 8.19 -2.08 -8.91
N LYS A 95 8.70 -0.94 -8.45
CA LYS A 95 10.12 -0.58 -8.50
C LYS A 95 10.64 -0.25 -7.11
N TRP A 96 11.83 -0.78 -6.80
CA TRP A 96 12.57 -0.45 -5.59
C TRP A 96 13.39 0.81 -5.80
N GLU A 97 12.70 1.94 -5.86
CA GLU A 97 13.31 3.26 -6.03
C GLU A 97 12.58 4.34 -5.21
N PRO A 98 13.21 5.48 -4.94
CA PRO A 98 12.55 6.60 -4.28
C PRO A 98 11.32 7.07 -5.06
N SER A 99 10.38 7.72 -4.36
CA SER A 99 9.16 8.26 -4.97
C SER A 99 9.47 9.09 -6.22
N ARG A 100 8.56 9.07 -7.19
CA ARG A 100 8.57 9.94 -8.38
C ARG A 100 7.23 10.65 -8.55
N LEU A 101 6.53 10.92 -7.44
CA LEU A 101 5.27 11.66 -7.47
C LEU A 101 5.52 13.07 -8.02
N GLU A 102 4.91 13.39 -9.16
CA GLU A 102 5.09 14.66 -9.86
C GLU A 102 4.15 15.74 -9.29
N PRO A 103 4.62 17.00 -9.17
CA PRO A 103 3.74 18.11 -8.83
C PRO A 103 2.57 18.25 -9.82
N GLY A 104 1.36 18.42 -9.30
CA GLY A 104 0.16 18.54 -10.13
C GLY A 104 -0.49 17.21 -10.54
N GLN A 105 0.09 16.06 -10.16
CA GLN A 105 -0.55 14.76 -10.34
C GLN A 105 -1.92 14.73 -9.64
N ALA A 106 -2.96 14.35 -10.40
CA ALA A 106 -4.31 14.24 -9.87
C ALA A 106 -4.40 13.06 -8.91
N LEU A 107 -4.77 13.33 -7.65
CA LEU A 107 -5.00 12.29 -6.65
C LEU A 107 -6.44 11.79 -6.74
N SER A 108 -6.64 10.49 -6.50
CA SER A 108 -7.97 9.91 -6.33
C SER A 108 -8.47 10.15 -4.92
N LYS A 109 -9.81 10.14 -4.72
CA LYS A 109 -10.40 10.32 -3.38
C LYS A 109 -9.94 9.18 -2.45
N PRO A 110 -9.18 9.48 -1.38
CA PRO A 110 -8.69 8.44 -0.49
C PRO A 110 -9.81 7.93 0.43
N ALA A 111 -9.66 6.70 0.89
CA ALA A 111 -10.44 6.11 1.99
C ALA A 111 -9.47 5.47 3.00
N PRO A 112 -9.92 5.21 4.25
CA PRO A 112 -9.07 4.53 5.23
C PRO A 112 -8.56 3.18 4.71
N LEU A 113 -7.24 3.00 4.71
CA LEU A 113 -6.59 1.76 4.23
C LEU A 113 -6.82 0.59 5.19
N PHE A 114 -6.95 0.88 6.48
CA PHE A 114 -7.10 -0.13 7.53
C PHE A 114 -8.36 0.15 8.34
N LYS A 115 -9.10 -0.92 8.64
CA LYS A 115 -10.19 -0.89 9.62
C LYS A 115 -9.61 -1.33 10.96
N LYS A 116 -10.04 -0.67 12.04
CA LYS A 116 -9.71 -1.14 13.39
C LYS A 116 -10.33 -2.52 13.58
N LEU A 117 -9.57 -3.43 14.18
CA LEU A 117 -10.08 -4.74 14.55
C LEU A 117 -10.80 -4.63 15.90
N ASP A 118 -12.08 -4.99 15.93
CA ASP A 118 -12.87 -5.02 17.16
C ASP A 118 -12.55 -6.29 17.96
N GLU A 119 -12.50 -6.16 19.29
CA GLU A 119 -12.13 -7.28 20.18
C GLU A 119 -13.10 -8.47 20.07
N SER A 120 -14.38 -8.21 19.77
CA SER A 120 -15.37 -9.27 19.54
C SER A 120 -15.01 -10.16 18.36
N VAL A 121 -14.48 -9.58 17.27
CA VAL A 121 -14.08 -10.34 16.07
C VAL A 121 -12.95 -11.31 16.40
N VAL A 122 -12.01 -10.90 17.26
CA VAL A 122 -10.91 -11.77 17.71
C VAL A 122 -11.46 -12.96 18.48
N ALA A 123 -12.35 -12.72 19.45
CA ALA A 123 -12.94 -13.78 20.26
C ALA A 123 -13.76 -14.77 19.40
N ASP A 124 -14.55 -14.26 18.46
CA ASP A 124 -15.37 -15.07 17.56
C ASP A 124 -14.53 -15.97 16.65
N GLU A 125 -13.43 -15.45 16.09
CA GLU A 125 -12.52 -16.23 15.24
C GLU A 125 -11.75 -17.27 16.04
N VAL A 126 -11.29 -16.96 17.26
CA VAL A 126 -10.63 -17.93 18.14
C VAL A 126 -11.58 -19.09 18.46
N ALA A 127 -12.82 -18.78 18.86
CA ALA A 127 -13.83 -19.82 19.14
C ALA A 127 -14.17 -20.64 17.89
N ARG A 128 -14.15 -20.05 16.69
CA ARG A 128 -14.33 -20.78 15.43
C ARG A 128 -13.18 -21.76 15.17
N MET A 129 -11.93 -21.33 15.39
CA MET A 129 -10.77 -22.20 15.19
C MET A 129 -10.74 -23.35 16.19
N GLU A 130 -11.08 -23.12 17.46
CA GLU A 130 -11.18 -24.17 18.48
C GLU A 130 -12.24 -25.22 18.11
N ARG A 131 -13.40 -24.80 17.59
CA ARG A 131 -14.45 -25.72 17.11
C ARG A 131 -14.02 -26.56 15.91
N MET A 132 -13.13 -26.06 15.06
CA MET A 132 -12.61 -26.80 13.90
C MET A 132 -11.50 -27.80 14.26
N ALA A 133 -10.89 -27.64 15.43
CA ALA A 133 -9.81 -28.50 15.91
C ALA A 133 -10.29 -29.69 16.78
N SER A 134 -11.57 -29.68 17.19
CA SER A 134 -12.23 -30.77 17.93
C SER A 134 -12.99 -31.71 16.99
#